data_AF-A0A1F8L462-F1
#
_entry.id   AF-A0A1F8L462-F1
#
_cell.length_a   1.000
_cell.length_b   1.000
_cell.length_c   1.000
_cell.angle_alpha   90.00
_cell.angle_beta   90.00
_cell.angle_gamma   90.00
#
_symmetry.space_group_name_H-M   'P 1'
#
loop_
_entity.id
_entity.type
_entity.pdbx_description
1 polymer ?
#
loop_
_entity_poly.entity_id
_entity_poly.type
_entity_poly.pdbx_seq_one_letter_code
_entity_poly.pdbx_strand_id
1 'polypeptide(L)'
;MFRHRPNGQALPEFALILPVFMLIFMGILQFGFLLSGQVGLINSVREAARYGSTAPTTTGGPAGNINAYLTGTVLPRNVAGYSAAQLVSSSAGYCRYQDPSGKWAVRLTVQVTYGHPLFIPLVGDIVDGIDGTDDGNFTLGASESMRVENPPLSSAPGALSACT
;
A
#
# COMPACT_ATOMS: atom_id res chain seq x y z
N MET A 1 5.65 -48.20 52.36
CA MET A 1 5.31 -46.77 52.17
C MET A 1 5.74 -46.37 50.77
N PHE A 2 4.81 -46.36 49.80
CA PHE A 2 5.14 -46.07 48.40
C PHE A 2 5.14 -44.56 48.17
N ARG A 3 6.32 -44.03 47.84
CA ARG A 3 6.58 -42.59 47.62
C ARG A 3 6.05 -42.19 46.24
N HIS A 4 4.91 -41.50 46.18
CA HIS A 4 4.44 -40.85 44.96
C HIS A 4 5.44 -39.77 44.53
N ARG A 5 6.06 -39.96 43.36
CA ARG A 5 6.83 -38.90 42.71
C ARG A 5 5.82 -37.95 42.05
N PRO A 6 5.84 -36.64 42.34
CA PRO A 6 5.05 -35.70 41.56
C PRO A 6 5.60 -35.71 40.14
N ASN A 7 4.80 -36.24 39.22
CA ASN A 7 5.19 -36.39 37.82
C ASN A 7 5.33 -35.01 37.20
N GLY A 8 6.39 -34.78 36.43
CA GLY A 8 6.65 -33.53 35.67
C GLY A 8 5.70 -33.35 34.49
N GLN A 9 4.41 -33.50 34.72
CA GLN A 9 3.33 -33.48 33.72
C GLN A 9 3.12 -32.09 33.09
N ALA A 10 3.54 -31.02 33.78
CA ALA A 10 3.43 -29.66 33.26
C ALA A 10 4.32 -29.41 32.01
N LEU A 11 5.43 -30.15 31.86
CA LEU A 11 6.37 -29.97 30.75
C LEU A 11 5.79 -30.41 29.39
N PRO A 12 5.16 -31.60 29.26
CA PRO A 12 4.47 -31.98 28.02
C PRO A 12 3.22 -31.15 27.74
N GLU A 13 2.48 -30.70 28.76
CA GLU A 13 1.31 -29.81 28.58
C GLU A 13 1.72 -28.46 27.98
N PHE A 14 2.81 -27.86 28.46
CA PHE A 14 3.35 -26.64 27.89
C PHE A 14 3.89 -26.84 26.47
N ALA A 15 4.53 -27.97 26.19
CA ALA A 15 5.06 -28.31 24.87
C ALA A 15 3.97 -28.42 23.78
N LEU A 16 2.72 -28.69 24.15
CA LEU A 16 1.58 -28.72 23.22
C LEU A 16 0.97 -27.34 22.93
N ILE A 17 1.05 -26.41 23.88
CA ILE A 17 0.50 -25.05 23.73
C ILE A 17 1.49 -24.12 23.02
N LEU A 18 2.78 -24.32 23.27
CA LEU A 18 3.86 -23.51 22.69
C LEU A 18 3.81 -23.37 21.16
N PRO A 19 3.56 -24.42 20.36
CA PRO A 19 3.52 -24.32 18.89
C PRO A 19 2.39 -23.41 18.42
N VAL A 20 1.19 -23.53 19.01
CA VAL A 20 0.03 -22.71 18.67
C VAL A 20 0.28 -21.26 19.07
N PHE A 21 0.83 -21.04 20.27
CA PHE A 21 1.21 -19.71 20.71
C PHE A 21 2.25 -19.07 19.79
N MET A 22 3.27 -19.82 19.36
CA MET A 22 4.29 -19.34 18.43
C MET A 22 3.70 -19.00 17.06
N LEU A 23 2.77 -19.80 16.52
CA LEU A 23 2.09 -19.48 15.27
C LEU A 23 1.32 -18.16 15.36
N ILE A 24 0.55 -17.94 16.42
CA ILE A 24 -0.18 -16.69 16.64
C ILE A 24 0.78 -15.52 16.79
N PHE A 25 1.84 -15.69 17.59
CA PHE A 25 2.84 -14.65 17.83
C PHE A 25 3.56 -14.24 16.53
N MET A 26 3.97 -15.21 15.72
CA MET A 26 4.55 -14.98 14.39
C MET A 26 3.58 -14.25 13.46
N GLY A 27 2.29 -14.63 13.45
CA GLY A 27 1.26 -13.94 12.69
C GLY A 27 1.10 -12.46 13.08
N ILE A 28 1.13 -12.15 14.37
CA ILE A 28 1.07 -10.76 14.87
C ILE A 28 2.28 -9.95 14.41
N LEU A 29 3.48 -10.52 14.46
CA LEU A 29 4.69 -9.85 13.97
C LEU A 29 4.63 -9.58 12.47
N GLN A 30 4.22 -10.58 11.67
CA GLN A 30 4.04 -10.43 10.22
C GLN A 30 3.03 -9.33 9.89
N PHE A 31 1.90 -9.29 10.61
CA PHE A 31 0.90 -8.24 10.45
C PHE A 31 1.48 -6.85 10.75
N GLY A 32 2.32 -6.73 11.78
CA GLY A 32 3.01 -5.47 12.10
C GLY A 32 3.86 -4.94 10.94
N PHE A 33 4.59 -5.82 10.24
CA PHE A 33 5.36 -5.43 9.06
C PHE A 33 4.48 -5.00 7.89
N LEU A 34 3.40 -5.76 7.62
CA LEU A 34 2.43 -5.40 6.57
C LEU A 34 1.78 -4.04 6.83
N LEU A 35 1.38 -3.78 8.07
CA LEU A 35 0.79 -2.50 8.47
C LEU A 35 1.79 -1.35 8.29
N SER A 36 3.05 -1.56 8.68
CA SER A 36 4.10 -0.56 8.46
C SER A 36 4.29 -0.25 6.97
N GLY A 37 4.29 -1.28 6.11
CA GLY A 37 4.33 -1.11 4.66
C GLY A 37 3.12 -0.32 4.15
N GLN A 38 1.91 -0.68 4.58
CA GLN A 38 0.68 0.00 4.18
C GLN A 38 0.67 1.49 4.53
N VAL A 39 1.09 1.84 5.76
CA VAL A 39 1.22 3.26 6.16
C VAL A 39 2.25 3.99 5.30
N GLY A 40 3.38 3.33 4.99
CA GLY A 40 4.40 3.88 4.11
C GLY A 40 3.89 4.17 2.69
N LEU A 41 3.07 3.27 2.13
CA LEU A 41 2.46 3.45 0.81
C LEU A 41 1.46 4.62 0.82
N ILE A 42 0.57 4.70 1.81
CA ILE A 42 -0.41 5.79 1.94
C ILE A 42 0.31 7.14 2.02
N ASN A 43 1.32 7.25 2.88
CA ASN A 43 2.11 8.48 3.00
C ASN A 43 2.80 8.84 1.68
N SER A 44 3.27 7.82 0.94
CA SER A 44 3.95 8.04 -0.34
C SER A 44 3.02 8.61 -1.41
N VAL A 45 1.86 8.00 -1.55
CA VAL A 45 0.84 8.42 -2.51
C VAL A 45 0.32 9.82 -2.17
N ARG A 46 0.15 10.14 -0.88
CA ARG A 46 -0.25 11.48 -0.42
C ARG A 46 0.78 12.56 -0.77
N GLU A 47 2.06 12.30 -0.54
CA GLU A 47 3.11 13.27 -0.88
C GLU A 47 3.25 13.45 -2.40
N ALA A 48 3.17 12.36 -3.17
CA ALA A 48 3.19 12.43 -4.64
C ALA A 48 1.98 13.18 -5.19
N ALA A 49 0.79 12.97 -4.62
CA ALA A 49 -0.41 13.71 -4.99
C ALA A 49 -0.27 15.21 -4.66
N ARG A 50 0.32 15.57 -3.51
CA ARG A 50 0.59 16.97 -3.15
C ARG A 50 1.59 17.63 -4.09
N TYR A 51 2.65 16.91 -4.45
CA TYR A 51 3.62 17.39 -5.45
C TYR A 51 2.92 17.67 -6.78
N GLY A 52 2.13 16.72 -7.27
CA GLY A 52 1.44 16.83 -8.55
C GLY A 52 0.25 17.82 -8.58
N SER A 53 -0.36 18.12 -7.43
CA SER A 53 -1.50 19.06 -7.35
C SER A 53 -1.08 20.51 -7.54
N THR A 54 0.17 20.86 -7.23
CA THR A 54 0.70 22.23 -7.37
C THR A 54 1.05 22.63 -8.81
N ALA A 55 1.15 21.66 -9.73
CA ALA A 55 1.47 21.90 -11.12
C ALA A 55 0.18 22.13 -11.94
N PRO A 56 -0.11 23.35 -12.40
CA PRO A 56 -1.31 23.62 -13.19
C PRO A 56 -1.24 22.85 -14.51
N THR A 57 -2.33 22.17 -14.88
CA THR A 57 -2.38 21.45 -16.16
C THR A 57 -3.78 21.40 -16.76
N THR A 58 -3.82 21.40 -18.09
CA THR A 58 -5.02 21.24 -18.93
C THR A 58 -4.89 20.08 -19.92
N THR A 59 -3.72 19.41 -19.97
CA THR A 59 -3.37 18.43 -21.01
C THR A 59 -2.82 17.11 -20.47
N GLY A 60 -2.92 16.85 -19.16
CA GLY A 60 -2.46 15.58 -18.56
C GLY A 60 -1.23 15.69 -17.67
N GLY A 61 -0.72 16.90 -17.47
CA GLY A 61 0.32 17.25 -16.49
C GLY A 61 1.62 16.45 -16.62
N PRO A 62 2.58 16.69 -15.72
CA PRO A 62 3.81 15.91 -15.66
C PRO A 62 3.59 14.57 -14.93
N ALA A 63 2.58 13.78 -15.35
CA ALA A 63 2.25 12.48 -14.74
C ALA A 63 3.47 11.53 -14.68
N GLY A 64 4.31 11.53 -15.73
CA GLY A 64 5.57 10.79 -15.75
C GLY A 64 6.56 11.25 -14.67
N ASN A 65 6.64 12.55 -14.39
CA ASN A 65 7.52 13.08 -13.34
C ASN A 65 6.98 12.73 -11.95
N ILE A 66 5.67 12.69 -11.77
CA ILE A 66 5.04 12.25 -10.50
C ILE A 66 5.35 10.78 -10.24
N ASN A 67 5.20 9.92 -11.25
CA ASN A 67 5.56 8.50 -11.12
C ASN A 67 7.06 8.33 -10.83
N ALA A 68 7.93 9.07 -11.51
CA ALA A 68 9.37 9.04 -11.27
C ALA A 68 9.73 9.54 -9.85
N TYR A 69 9.05 10.57 -9.36
CA TYR A 69 9.22 11.07 -8.00
C TYR A 69 8.74 10.05 -6.96
N LEU A 70 7.57 9.44 -7.20
CA LEU A 70 6.98 8.42 -6.34
C LEU A 70 7.90 7.20 -6.23
N THR A 71 8.35 6.63 -7.35
CA THR A 71 9.16 5.39 -7.36
C THR A 71 10.63 5.62 -7.06
N GLY A 72 11.18 6.77 -7.45
CA GLY A 72 12.60 7.09 -7.28
C GLY A 72 12.94 7.76 -5.95
N THR A 73 11.98 8.36 -5.25
CA THR A 73 12.26 9.14 -4.04
C THR A 73 11.32 8.81 -2.89
N VAL A 74 10.01 8.83 -3.12
CA VAL A 74 9.04 8.78 -2.02
C VAL A 74 8.84 7.36 -1.47
N LEU A 75 8.68 6.36 -2.35
CA LEU A 75 8.53 4.96 -1.93
C LEU A 75 9.75 4.44 -1.17
N PRO A 76 11.00 4.59 -1.65
CA PRO A 76 12.19 4.17 -0.90
C PRO A 76 12.34 4.82 0.48
N ARG A 77 11.78 6.03 0.67
CA ARG A 77 11.88 6.78 1.93
C ARG A 77 10.85 6.35 2.97
N ASN A 78 9.66 5.94 2.53
CA ASN A 78 8.54 5.65 3.44
C ASN A 78 8.28 4.15 3.61
N VAL A 79 8.72 3.31 2.68
CA VAL A 79 8.56 1.86 2.75
C VAL A 79 9.89 1.23 3.17
N ALA A 80 9.94 0.67 4.37
CA ALA A 80 11.13 -0.02 4.87
C ALA A 80 11.42 -1.28 4.04
N GLY A 81 12.66 -1.44 3.58
CA GLY A 81 13.04 -2.58 2.73
C GLY A 81 12.45 -2.53 1.31
N TYR A 82 12.09 -1.34 0.83
CA TYR A 82 11.58 -1.15 -0.53
C TYR A 82 12.48 -1.80 -1.60
N SER A 83 11.85 -2.56 -2.48
CA SER A 83 12.47 -3.14 -3.67
C SER A 83 11.64 -2.80 -4.90
N ALA A 84 12.29 -2.24 -5.93
CA ALA A 84 11.62 -1.94 -7.19
C ALA A 84 11.06 -3.19 -7.90
N ALA A 85 11.62 -4.37 -7.62
CA ALA A 85 11.14 -5.64 -8.17
C ALA A 85 9.77 -6.06 -7.62
N GLN A 86 9.39 -5.50 -6.47
CA GLN A 86 8.13 -5.79 -5.76
C GLN A 86 7.03 -4.77 -6.08
N LEU A 87 7.31 -3.79 -6.94
CA LEU A 87 6.33 -2.81 -7.38
C LEU A 87 5.46 -3.41 -8.50
N VAL A 88 4.20 -3.72 -8.18
CA VAL A 88 3.25 -4.29 -9.15
C VAL A 88 2.73 -3.23 -10.11
N SER A 89 2.36 -2.06 -9.58
CA SER A 89 1.80 -0.96 -10.37
C SER A 89 2.05 0.38 -9.70
N SER A 90 2.33 1.40 -10.51
CA SER A 90 2.34 2.80 -10.08
C SER A 90 1.79 3.64 -11.22
N SER A 91 0.75 4.42 -10.94
CA SER A 91 0.16 5.31 -11.92
C SER A 91 -0.26 6.63 -11.28
N ALA A 92 -0.11 7.69 -12.06
CA ALA A 92 -0.59 9.02 -11.76
C ALA A 92 -1.39 9.48 -12.96
N GLY A 93 -2.64 9.89 -12.74
CA GLY A 93 -3.57 10.24 -13.79
C GLY A 93 -4.32 11.53 -13.45
N TYR A 94 -4.60 12.33 -14.47
CA TYR A 94 -5.40 13.54 -14.33
C TYR A 94 -6.76 13.32 -14.97
N CYS A 95 -7.80 13.80 -14.31
CA CYS A 95 -9.15 13.79 -14.83
C CYS A 95 -9.80 15.16 -14.64
N ARG A 96 -10.77 15.47 -15.50
CA ARG A 96 -11.53 16.73 -15.41
C ARG A 96 -12.89 16.51 -14.78
N TYR A 97 -13.34 17.48 -14.00
CA TYR A 97 -14.70 17.53 -13.49
C TYR A 97 -15.20 18.98 -13.49
N GLN A 98 -16.52 19.15 -13.46
CA GLN A 98 -17.14 20.47 -13.43
C GLN A 98 -17.60 20.77 -11.99
N ASP A 99 -17.18 21.90 -11.44
CA ASP A 99 -17.66 22.38 -10.16
C ASP A 99 -19.14 22.83 -10.31
N PRO A 100 -19.95 22.82 -9.22
CA PRO A 100 -21.36 23.28 -9.25
C PRO A 100 -21.55 24.70 -9.78
N SER A 101 -20.50 25.53 -9.72
CA SER A 101 -20.47 26.90 -10.28
C SER A 101 -20.25 26.95 -11.80
N GLY A 102 -20.28 25.81 -12.49
CA GLY A 102 -20.13 25.70 -13.94
C GLY A 102 -18.69 25.85 -14.45
N LYS A 103 -17.70 25.97 -13.58
CA LYS A 103 -16.27 26.08 -13.92
C LYS A 103 -15.61 24.70 -13.98
N TRP A 104 -14.62 24.55 -14.84
CA TRP A 104 -13.88 23.30 -14.97
C TRP A 104 -12.70 23.26 -14.00
N ALA A 105 -12.52 22.12 -13.35
CA ALA A 105 -11.42 21.81 -12.46
C ALA A 105 -10.78 20.47 -12.84
N VAL A 106 -9.54 20.27 -12.40
CA VAL A 106 -8.77 19.05 -12.65
C VAL A 106 -8.49 18.38 -11.31
N ARG A 107 -8.62 17.06 -11.28
CA ARG A 107 -8.25 16.20 -10.16
C ARG A 107 -7.10 15.30 -10.60
N LEU A 108 -6.10 15.18 -9.74
CA LEU A 108 -5.02 14.21 -9.85
C LEU A 108 -5.40 13.00 -9.00
N THR A 109 -5.23 11.80 -9.55
CA THR A 109 -5.31 10.53 -8.82
C THR A 109 -3.96 9.85 -8.92
N VAL A 110 -3.39 9.46 -7.79
CA VAL A 110 -2.16 8.68 -7.72
C VAL A 110 -2.51 7.34 -7.10
N GLN A 111 -2.08 6.27 -7.73
CA GLN A 111 -2.32 4.90 -7.30
C GLN A 111 -1.01 4.12 -7.30
N VAL A 112 -0.83 3.30 -6.27
CA VAL A 112 0.31 2.40 -6.15
C VAL A 112 -0.16 1.04 -5.65
N THR A 113 0.47 -0.01 -6.18
CA THR A 113 0.28 -1.39 -5.76
C THR A 113 1.64 -2.04 -5.59
N TYR A 114 1.87 -2.61 -4.40
CA TYR A 114 3.16 -3.15 -3.99
C TYR A 114 2.98 -4.54 -3.40
N GLY A 115 3.76 -5.52 -3.87
CA GLY A 115 3.79 -6.86 -3.30
C GLY A 115 4.70 -6.88 -2.07
N HIS A 116 4.14 -6.95 -0.87
CA HIS A 116 4.97 -7.04 0.32
C HIS A 116 5.41 -8.49 0.54
N PRO A 117 6.72 -8.80 0.60
CA PRO A 117 7.18 -10.17 0.81
C PRO A 117 6.78 -10.64 2.21
N LEU A 118 6.31 -11.88 2.30
CA LEU A 118 6.01 -12.53 3.57
C LEU A 118 7.30 -13.16 4.11
N PHE A 119 7.71 -12.75 5.30
CA PHE A 119 8.98 -13.22 5.90
C PHE A 119 8.83 -14.60 6.55
N ILE A 120 7.60 -14.98 6.90
CA ILE A 120 7.29 -16.22 7.62
C ILE A 120 6.64 -17.20 6.63
N PRO A 121 7.35 -18.23 6.15
CA PRO A 121 6.87 -19.10 5.08
C PRO A 121 5.58 -19.84 5.45
N LEU A 122 5.42 -20.25 6.72
CA LEU A 122 4.19 -20.89 7.22
C LEU A 122 2.95 -20.00 7.13
N VAL A 123 3.12 -18.67 7.10
CA VAL A 123 2.02 -17.72 6.91
C VAL A 123 1.79 -17.46 5.42
N GLY A 124 2.84 -17.54 4.60
CA GLY A 124 2.76 -17.44 3.13
C GLY A 124 1.74 -18.40 2.54
N ASP A 125 1.89 -19.70 2.81
CA ASP A 125 0.98 -20.73 2.28
C ASP A 125 -0.50 -20.50 2.65
N ILE A 126 -0.77 -19.88 3.81
CA ILE A 126 -2.13 -19.56 4.25
C ILE A 126 -2.66 -18.31 3.56
N VAL A 127 -1.80 -17.30 3.35
CA VAL A 127 -2.17 -16.00 2.78
C VAL A 127 -2.33 -16.09 1.26
N ASP A 128 -1.47 -16.83 0.57
CA ASP A 128 -1.58 -17.10 -0.87
C ASP A 128 -2.89 -17.84 -1.20
N GLY A 129 -3.34 -18.71 -0.27
CA GLY A 129 -4.66 -19.36 -0.36
C GLY A 129 -5.85 -18.41 -0.20
N ILE A 130 -5.65 -17.19 0.33
CA ILE A 130 -6.70 -16.18 0.56
C ILE A 130 -6.71 -15.12 -0.56
N ASP A 131 -5.55 -14.71 -1.06
CA ASP A 131 -5.47 -13.71 -2.15
C ASP A 131 -5.50 -14.34 -3.56
N GLY A 132 -5.36 -15.67 -3.66
CA GLY A 132 -5.50 -16.41 -4.89
C GLY A 132 -4.30 -16.31 -5.82
N THR A 133 -3.15 -15.88 -5.30
CA THR A 133 -1.88 -15.76 -6.03
C THR A 133 -0.78 -16.51 -5.29
N ASP A 134 -0.18 -17.53 -5.93
CA ASP A 134 0.93 -18.32 -5.39
C ASP A 134 2.28 -17.60 -5.61
N ASP A 135 2.45 -16.42 -5.04
CA ASP A 135 3.67 -15.61 -5.21
C ASP A 135 4.43 -15.32 -3.90
N GLY A 136 3.93 -15.78 -2.75
CA GLY A 136 4.54 -15.54 -1.44
C GLY A 136 4.51 -14.05 -1.01
N ASN A 137 3.67 -13.25 -1.66
CA ASN A 137 3.64 -11.81 -1.54
C ASN A 137 2.23 -11.31 -1.27
N PHE A 138 2.04 -10.58 -0.17
CA PHE A 138 0.74 -9.94 0.08
C PHE A 138 0.65 -8.60 -0.64
N THR A 139 -0.31 -8.45 -1.55
CA THR A 139 -0.49 -7.22 -2.33
C THR A 139 -1.11 -6.09 -1.50
N LEU A 140 -0.42 -4.96 -1.45
CA LEU A 140 -0.83 -3.76 -0.75
C LEU A 140 -1.12 -2.63 -1.75
N GLY A 141 -2.32 -2.06 -1.66
CA GLY A 141 -2.77 -0.97 -2.52
C GLY A 141 -2.97 0.33 -1.74
N ALA A 142 -2.56 1.45 -2.34
CA ALA A 142 -2.91 2.79 -1.87
C ALA A 142 -3.29 3.69 -3.04
N SER A 143 -4.31 4.53 -2.86
CA SER A 143 -4.75 5.50 -3.85
C SER A 143 -5.15 6.79 -3.14
N GLU A 144 -4.73 7.93 -3.66
CA GLU A 144 -5.15 9.25 -3.18
C GLU A 144 -5.50 10.14 -4.36
N SER A 145 -6.43 11.07 -4.14
CA SER A 145 -6.78 12.06 -5.14
C SER A 145 -6.80 13.47 -4.58
N MET A 146 -6.31 14.43 -5.35
CA MET A 146 -6.22 15.84 -4.96
C MET A 146 -6.67 16.76 -6.09
N ARG A 147 -7.32 17.87 -5.74
CA ARG A 147 -7.64 18.94 -6.70
C ARG A 147 -6.35 19.64 -7.11
N VAL A 148 -6.17 19.85 -8.42
CA VAL A 148 -5.04 20.59 -8.97
C VAL A 148 -5.26 22.08 -8.84
N GLU A 149 -4.22 22.81 -8.46
CA GLU A 149 -4.17 24.28 -8.38
C GLU A 149 -4.12 24.89 -9.77
N ASN A 150 -5.24 24.81 -10.49
CA ASN A 150 -5.38 25.45 -11.80
C ASN A 150 -6.20 26.75 -11.65
N PRO A 151 -5.82 27.86 -12.32
CA PRO A 151 -6.74 28.96 -12.54
C PRO A 151 -8.07 28.49 -13.11
N PRO A 152 -9.17 29.21 -12.85
CA PRO A 152 -10.51 28.82 -13.27
C PRO A 152 -10.58 28.68 -14.79
N LEU A 153 -10.81 27.46 -15.26
CA LEU A 153 -10.94 27.17 -16.68
C LEU A 153 -12.36 27.53 -17.15
N SER A 154 -12.44 28.36 -18.19
CA SER A 154 -13.70 28.74 -18.86
C SER A 154 -14.19 27.71 -19.86
N SER A 155 -13.34 26.74 -20.25
CA SER A 155 -13.64 25.68 -21.20
C SER A 155 -13.13 24.33 -20.71
N ALA A 156 -13.74 23.26 -21.20
CA ALA A 156 -13.37 21.90 -20.82
C ALA A 156 -11.97 21.54 -21.37
N PRO A 157 -11.04 21.06 -20.54
CA PRO A 157 -9.76 20.55 -21.04
C PRO A 157 -9.99 19.25 -21.83
N GLY A 158 -10.06 19.34 -23.16
CA GLY A 158 -10.43 18.24 -24.05
C GLY A 158 -9.44 17.07 -24.07
N ALA A 159 -8.22 17.27 -23.59
CA ALA A 159 -7.18 16.25 -23.50
C ALA A 159 -7.29 15.36 -22.24
N LEU A 160 -8.20 15.67 -21.31
CA LEU A 160 -8.40 14.91 -20.06
C LEU A 160 -9.70 14.11 -20.10
N SER A 161 -9.66 12.87 -19.61
CA SER A 161 -10.85 12.06 -19.37
C SER A 161 -11.71 12.64 -18.25
N ALA A 162 -13.01 12.39 -18.30
CA ALA A 162 -13.90 12.76 -17.19
C ALA A 162 -13.53 11.95 -15.95
N CYS A 163 -13.52 12.59 -14.77
CA CYS A 163 -13.36 11.87 -13.52
C CYS A 163 -14.52 10.89 -13.34
N THR A 164 -14.18 9.62 -13.11
CA THR A 164 -15.10 8.55 -12.71
C THR A 164 -15.18 8.44 -11.21
#